data_AF-A0A819I1Q4-F1
#
_entry.id   AF-A0A819I1Q4-F1
#
_cell.length_a   1.000
_cell.length_b   1.000
_cell.length_c   1.000
_cell.angle_alpha   90.00
_cell.angle_beta   90.00
_cell.angle_gamma   90.00
#
_symmetry.space_group_name_H-M   'P 1'
#
loop_
_entity.id
_entity.type
_entity.pdbx_description
1 polymer ?
#
loop_
_entity_poly.entity_id
_entity_poly.type
_entity_poly.pdbx_seq_one_letter_code
_entity_poly.pdbx_strand_id
1 'polypeptide(L)'
;MHRTLNIENVEKFIHIFDNNRLLKFEIFIRKLDCKLKVLRFTNETEYIDYLNANRWERLVLQHLPYLEEFYLKYYMKHDSEYESSTYIKDCYLFSSSFWIKRKWIFQAEIGCYLTVYSIQPNN
;
A
#
# COMPACT_ATOMS: atom_id res chain seq x y z
N MET A 1 -0.52 -20.51 -14.77
CA MET A 1 -1.84 -20.25 -15.36
C MET A 1 -2.14 -18.76 -15.21
N HIS A 2 -1.86 -17.94 -16.23
CA HIS A 2 -2.11 -16.51 -16.18
C HIS A 2 -3.60 -16.25 -16.45
N ARG A 3 -4.35 -15.89 -15.40
CA ARG A 3 -5.72 -15.36 -15.56
C ARG A 3 -5.60 -13.89 -15.98
N THR A 4 -5.96 -13.60 -17.22
CA THR A 4 -6.17 -12.23 -17.68
C THR A 4 -7.48 -11.73 -17.05
N LEU A 5 -7.37 -10.92 -16.00
CA LEU A 5 -8.52 -10.22 -15.41
C LEU A 5 -9.08 -9.25 -16.45
N ASN A 6 -10.39 -9.31 -16.71
CA ASN A 6 -11.08 -8.33 -17.53
C ASN A 6 -11.20 -7.03 -16.71
N ILE A 7 -10.43 -6.01 -17.09
CA ILE A 7 -10.09 -4.85 -16.24
C ILE A 7 -11.18 -3.76 -16.25
N GLU A 8 -12.14 -3.84 -17.18
CA GLU A 8 -13.01 -2.71 -17.52
C GLU A 8 -14.09 -2.36 -16.48
N ASN A 9 -14.32 -3.19 -15.44
CA ASN A 9 -15.29 -2.90 -14.38
C ASN A 9 -14.86 -3.44 -13.00
N VAL A 10 -13.61 -3.19 -12.60
CA VAL A 10 -13.10 -3.67 -11.31
C VAL A 10 -13.43 -2.67 -10.20
N GLU A 11 -14.50 -2.93 -9.43
CA GLU A 11 -14.79 -2.16 -8.21
C GLU A 11 -13.89 -2.55 -7.03
N LYS A 12 -13.36 -3.78 -7.06
CA LYS A 12 -12.53 -4.34 -5.99
C LYS A 12 -11.32 -5.08 -6.56
N PHE A 13 -10.13 -4.61 -6.22
CA PHE A 13 -8.87 -5.23 -6.59
C PHE A 13 -8.15 -5.72 -5.35
N ILE A 14 -7.94 -7.04 -5.28
CA ILE A 14 -7.13 -7.69 -4.26
C ILE A 14 -5.97 -8.34 -4.99
N HIS A 15 -4.75 -7.97 -4.61
CA HIS A 15 -3.57 -8.61 -5.18
C HIS A 15 -2.48 -8.79 -4.14
N ILE A 16 -1.83 -9.95 -4.19
CA ILE A 16 -0.63 -10.27 -3.44
C ILE A 16 0.49 -10.25 -4.48
N PHE A 17 1.35 -9.23 -4.44
CA PHE A 17 2.49 -9.19 -5.36
C PHE A 17 3.68 -9.85 -4.70
N ASP A 18 4.21 -10.87 -5.36
CA ASP A 18 5.55 -11.35 -5.10
C ASP A 18 6.50 -10.66 -6.10
N ASN A 19 7.48 -9.92 -5.59
CA ASN A 19 8.57 -9.29 -6.35
C ASN A 19 8.25 -8.22 -7.41
N ASN A 20 7.03 -7.67 -7.46
CA ASN A 20 6.78 -6.52 -8.35
C ASN A 20 7.23 -5.21 -7.72
N ARG A 21 8.10 -4.48 -8.40
CA ARG A 21 8.49 -3.11 -8.02
C ARG A 21 7.28 -2.18 -8.10
N LEU A 22 7.19 -1.22 -7.17
CA LEU A 22 6.09 -0.26 -7.09
C LEU A 22 5.81 0.47 -8.42
N LEU A 23 6.84 0.72 -9.24
CA LEU A 23 6.67 1.33 -10.58
C LEU A 23 5.74 0.50 -11.50
N LYS A 24 5.89 -0.83 -11.52
CA LYS A 24 5.03 -1.71 -12.34
C LYS A 24 3.59 -1.67 -11.83
N PHE A 25 3.42 -1.61 -10.52
CA PHE A 25 2.12 -1.47 -9.89
C PHE A 25 1.46 -0.13 -10.25
N GLU A 26 2.20 0.98 -10.23
CA GLU A 26 1.65 2.28 -10.65
C GLU A 26 1.23 2.29 -12.12
N ILE A 27 2.03 1.69 -13.00
CA ILE A 27 1.67 1.51 -14.41
C ILE A 27 0.38 0.69 -14.54
N PHE A 28 0.20 -0.33 -13.70
CA PHE A 28 -1.02 -1.12 -13.67
C PHE A 28 -2.22 -0.31 -13.16
N ILE A 29 -2.08 0.40 -12.04
CA ILE A 29 -3.14 1.26 -11.48
C ILE A 29 -3.59 2.31 -12.49
N ARG A 30 -2.65 2.90 -13.24
CA ARG A 30 -2.96 3.87 -14.31
C ARG A 30 -3.80 3.30 -15.45
N LYS A 31 -3.80 1.98 -15.62
CA LYS A 31 -4.62 1.27 -16.63
C LYS A 31 -5.97 0.83 -16.08
N LEU A 32 -6.17 0.87 -14.77
CA LEU A 32 -7.47 0.56 -14.19
C LEU A 32 -8.43 1.71 -14.52
N ASP A 33 -9.66 1.36 -14.90
CA ASP A 33 -10.73 2.35 -15.02
C ASP A 33 -10.98 2.98 -13.64
N CYS A 34 -11.38 4.25 -13.65
CA CYS A 34 -11.49 5.11 -12.48
C CYS A 34 -12.41 4.56 -11.37
N LYS A 35 -13.26 3.57 -11.65
CA LYS A 35 -14.31 3.04 -10.76
C LYS A 35 -13.82 2.17 -9.59
N LEU A 36 -12.52 2.02 -9.40
CA LEU A 36 -12.00 1.20 -8.30
C LEU A 36 -12.36 1.82 -6.95
N LYS A 37 -13.17 1.12 -6.16
CA LYS A 37 -13.60 1.53 -4.81
C LYS A 37 -12.76 0.91 -3.71
N VAL A 38 -12.25 -0.30 -3.93
CA VAL A 38 -11.48 -1.03 -2.92
C VAL A 38 -10.15 -1.51 -3.50
N LEU A 39 -9.05 -1.08 -2.89
CA LEU A 39 -7.70 -1.52 -3.20
C LEU A 39 -7.10 -2.21 -1.98
N ARG A 40 -6.83 -3.51 -2.10
CA ARG A 40 -6.13 -4.28 -1.07
C ARG A 40 -4.85 -4.87 -1.61
N PHE A 41 -3.77 -4.57 -0.91
CA PHE A 41 -2.44 -5.01 -1.27
C PHE A 41 -1.68 -5.54 -0.05
N THR A 42 -0.96 -6.64 -0.27
CA THR A 42 -0.06 -7.24 0.70
C THR A 42 1.29 -7.47 0.04
N ASN A 43 2.34 -6.95 0.66
CA ASN A 43 3.71 -7.04 0.21
C ASN A 43 4.53 -7.84 1.22
N GLU A 44 5.16 -8.90 0.74
CA GLU A 44 6.07 -9.76 1.52
C GLU A 44 7.54 -9.59 1.10
N THR A 45 7.83 -8.64 0.21
CA THR A 45 9.16 -8.34 -0.31
C THR A 45 9.93 -7.38 0.61
N GLU A 46 11.25 -7.42 0.53
CA GLU A 46 12.17 -6.57 1.29
C GLU A 46 12.21 -5.11 0.79
N TYR A 47 11.47 -4.78 -0.29
CA TYR A 47 11.51 -3.45 -0.90
C TYR A 47 10.56 -2.47 -0.21
N ILE A 48 11.13 -1.53 0.52
CA ILE A 48 10.40 -0.54 1.35
C ILE A 48 9.65 0.55 0.57
N ASP A 49 9.75 0.57 -0.76
CA ASP A 49 9.19 1.60 -1.64
C ASP A 49 7.69 1.87 -1.41
N TYR A 50 6.97 0.89 -0.84
CA TYR A 50 5.54 0.93 -0.56
C TYR A 50 5.17 1.73 0.70
N LEU A 51 6.12 2.05 1.58
CA LEU A 51 5.91 2.89 2.77
C LEU A 51 6.17 4.37 2.49
N ASN A 52 5.57 4.91 1.42
CA ASN A 52 5.68 6.31 1.04
C ASN A 52 4.31 6.98 0.95
N ALA A 53 3.94 7.75 1.97
CA ALA A 53 2.62 8.37 2.08
C ALA A 53 2.33 9.35 0.92
N ASN A 54 3.29 10.21 0.58
CA ASN A 54 3.11 11.20 -0.49
C ASN A 54 2.90 10.56 -1.86
N ARG A 55 3.57 9.43 -2.11
CA ARG A 55 3.44 8.68 -3.35
C ARG A 55 2.05 8.06 -3.47
N TRP A 56 1.56 7.43 -2.40
CA TRP A 56 0.20 6.90 -2.36
C TRP A 56 -0.86 7.98 -2.49
N GLU A 57 -0.72 9.09 -1.76
CA GLU A 57 -1.63 10.24 -1.87
C GLU A 57 -1.72 10.73 -3.32
N ARG A 58 -0.58 10.93 -3.98
CA ARG A 58 -0.53 11.34 -5.39
C ARG A 58 -1.20 10.32 -6.31
N LEU A 59 -0.91 9.04 -6.12
CA LEU A 59 -1.48 7.95 -6.94
C LEU A 59 -3.00 7.93 -6.82
N VAL A 60 -3.53 8.03 -5.60
CA VAL A 60 -4.97 8.01 -5.34
C VAL A 60 -5.65 9.24 -5.93
N LEU A 61 -5.11 10.44 -5.71
CA LEU A 61 -5.69 11.67 -6.23
C LEU A 61 -5.69 11.71 -7.77
N GLN A 62 -4.67 11.15 -8.43
CA GLN A 62 -4.54 11.22 -9.88
C GLN A 62 -5.28 10.10 -10.62
N HIS A 63 -5.35 8.90 -10.06
CA HIS A 63 -5.77 7.72 -10.80
C HIS A 63 -6.91 6.94 -10.15
N LEU A 64 -7.17 7.14 -8.85
CA LEU A 64 -8.19 6.39 -8.11
C LEU A 64 -9.15 7.33 -7.36
N PRO A 65 -9.83 8.27 -8.06
CA PRO A 65 -10.64 9.29 -7.42
C PRO A 65 -11.83 8.71 -6.63
N TYR A 66 -12.33 7.54 -7.05
CA TYR A 66 -13.45 6.83 -6.42
C TYR A 66 -13.01 5.79 -5.38
N LEU A 67 -11.73 5.76 -4.99
CA LEU A 67 -11.25 4.83 -3.98
C LEU A 67 -11.83 5.19 -2.62
N GLU A 68 -12.55 4.26 -2.02
CA GLU A 68 -13.20 4.39 -0.72
C GLU A 68 -12.40 3.67 0.36
N GLU A 69 -11.89 2.48 0.04
CA GLU A 69 -11.14 1.65 0.97
C GLU A 69 -9.74 1.33 0.43
N PHE A 70 -8.74 1.58 1.27
CA PHE A 70 -7.35 1.24 0.98
C PHE A 70 -6.76 0.38 2.09
N TYR A 71 -6.30 -0.81 1.72
CA TYR A 71 -5.62 -1.73 2.59
C TYR A 71 -4.19 -1.97 2.09
N LEU A 72 -3.22 -1.73 2.96
CA LEU A 72 -1.83 -2.08 2.74
C LEU A 72 -1.37 -2.95 3.92
N LYS A 73 -0.66 -4.05 3.63
CA LYS A 73 0.16 -4.75 4.62
C LYS A 73 1.55 -4.94 4.06
N TYR A 74 2.57 -4.60 4.84
CA TYR A 74 3.97 -4.73 4.50
C TYR A 74 4.70 -5.42 5.65
N TYR A 75 5.41 -6.49 5.34
CA TYR A 75 6.14 -7.30 6.30
C TYR A 75 7.64 -7.02 6.19
N MET A 76 8.24 -6.55 7.27
CA MET A 76 9.68 -6.27 7.37
C MET A 76 10.34 -7.23 8.36
N LYS A 77 11.19 -8.14 7.86
CA LYS A 77 11.97 -9.03 8.73
C LYS A 77 13.11 -8.26 9.41
N HIS A 78 13.39 -8.62 10.66
CA HIS A 78 14.56 -8.13 11.37
C HIS A 78 15.72 -9.09 11.10
N ASP A 79 16.67 -8.73 10.23
CA ASP A 79 17.95 -9.44 10.17
C ASP A 79 18.84 -8.95 11.32
N SER A 80 19.35 -9.88 12.12
CA SER A 80 20.11 -9.63 13.35
C SER A 80 21.43 -8.88 13.14
N GLU A 81 21.86 -8.68 11.89
CA GLU A 81 23.15 -8.08 11.52
C GLU A 81 23.02 -6.66 10.93
N TYR A 82 21.82 -6.19 10.60
CA TYR A 82 21.62 -4.86 10.03
C TYR A 82 20.71 -4.00 10.92
N GLU A 83 21.31 -2.92 11.41
CA GLU A 83 20.78 -1.94 12.35
C GLU A 83 19.27 -1.67 12.22
N SER A 84 18.59 -1.88 13.35
CA SER A 84 17.18 -1.73 13.62
C SER A 84 16.63 -0.29 13.54
N SER A 85 17.24 0.65 12.79
CA SER A 85 16.97 2.08 13.03
C SER A 85 16.56 2.95 11.84
N THR A 86 16.57 2.50 10.58
CA THR A 86 16.65 3.50 9.51
C THR A 86 15.31 3.99 8.90
N TYR A 87 14.16 3.36 9.12
CA TYR A 87 13.03 3.62 8.19
C TYR A 87 11.65 3.95 8.80
N ILE A 88 11.61 4.81 9.81
CA ILE A 88 10.38 5.51 10.26
C ILE A 88 10.52 7.03 10.07
N LYS A 89 11.40 7.49 9.17
CA LYS A 89 11.63 8.94 9.06
C LYS A 89 10.39 9.68 8.54
N ASP A 90 9.54 9.01 7.78
CA ASP A 90 8.42 9.62 7.06
C ASP A 90 7.05 9.01 7.38
N CYS A 91 6.95 8.10 8.36
CA CYS A 91 5.65 7.49 8.71
C CYS A 91 4.64 8.51 9.24
N TYR A 92 5.12 9.61 9.83
CA TYR A 92 4.26 10.72 10.24
C TYR A 92 3.49 11.36 9.07
N LEU A 93 3.92 11.17 7.82
CA LEU A 93 3.19 11.67 6.66
C LEU A 93 1.87 10.91 6.42
N PHE A 94 1.70 9.71 6.98
CA PHE A 94 0.42 9.01 6.98
C PHE A 94 -0.61 9.62 7.95
N SER A 95 -0.27 10.70 8.65
CA SER A 95 -1.23 11.53 9.38
C SER A 95 -1.50 12.87 8.69
N SER A 96 -1.23 13.00 7.38
CA SER A 96 -1.62 14.19 6.62
C SER A 96 -3.15 14.35 6.56
N SER A 97 -3.63 15.54 6.20
CA SER A 97 -5.06 15.82 6.08
C SER A 97 -5.78 14.88 5.09
N PHE A 98 -5.08 14.39 4.07
CA PHE A 98 -5.61 13.41 3.12
C PHE A 98 -5.98 12.10 3.82
N TRP A 99 -5.05 11.53 4.60
CA TRP A 99 -5.24 10.26 5.30
C TRP A 99 -6.32 10.37 6.39
N ILE A 100 -6.29 11.45 7.16
CA ILE A 100 -7.28 11.73 8.21
C ILE A 100 -8.69 11.85 7.62
N LYS A 101 -8.88 12.64 6.56
CA LYS A 101 -10.20 12.82 5.92
C LYS A 101 -10.77 11.52 5.37
N ARG A 102 -9.91 10.65 4.85
CA ARG A 102 -10.30 9.32 4.34
C ARG A 102 -10.48 8.29 5.45
N LYS A 103 -10.18 8.64 6.71
CA LYS A 103 -10.17 7.73 7.85
C LYS A 103 -9.31 6.49 7.60
N TRP A 104 -8.20 6.63 6.86
CA TRP A 104 -7.27 5.53 6.64
C TRP A 104 -6.13 5.65 7.64
N ILE A 105 -5.98 4.65 8.51
CA ILE A 105 -5.05 4.68 9.63
C ILE A 105 -3.83 3.84 9.27
N PHE A 106 -2.65 4.44 9.45
CA PHE A 106 -1.38 3.74 9.44
C PHE A 106 -1.07 3.16 10.82
N GLN A 107 -0.65 1.90 10.86
CA GLN A 107 -0.33 1.17 12.08
C GLN A 107 0.97 0.38 11.89
N ALA A 108 1.68 0.15 12.99
CA ALA A 108 2.85 -0.72 13.03
C ALA A 108 2.70 -1.71 14.18
N GLU A 109 2.82 -3.00 13.88
CA GLU A 109 2.89 -4.08 14.85
C GLU A 109 4.32 -4.60 14.89
N ILE A 110 5.00 -4.44 16.02
CA ILE A 110 6.41 -4.79 16.18
C ILE A 110 6.49 -6.13 16.91
N GLY A 111 6.99 -7.15 16.24
CA GLY A 111 7.28 -8.47 16.81
C GLY A 111 8.77 -8.73 16.95
N CYS A 112 9.14 -9.84 17.59
CA CYS A 112 10.54 -10.18 17.85
C CYS A 112 11.38 -10.41 16.58
N TYR A 113 10.76 -10.84 15.49
CA TYR A 113 11.43 -11.21 14.23
C TYR A 113 10.91 -10.44 13.02
N LEU A 114 9.83 -9.66 13.21
CA LEU A 114 9.09 -9.06 12.12
C LEU A 114 8.35 -7.81 12.62
N THR A 115 8.46 -6.72 11.88
CA THR A 115 7.54 -5.58 11.96
C THR A 115 6.54 -5.66 10.82
N VAL A 116 5.26 -5.50 11.15
CA VAL A 116 4.17 -5.39 10.17
C VAL A 116 3.69 -3.95 10.14
N TYR A 117 3.85 -3.30 9.00
CA TYR A 117 3.25 -2.00 8.75
C TYR A 117 1.94 -2.20 7.99
N SER A 118 0.89 -1.50 8.39
CA SER A 118 -0.39 -1.60 7.73
C SER A 118 -1.09 -0.25 7.56
N ILE A 119 -1.93 -0.18 6.53
CA ILE A 119 -2.92 0.89 6.35
C ILE A 119 -4.27 0.20 6.21
N GLN A 120 -5.27 0.70 6.93
CA GLN A 120 -6.64 0.21 6.81
C GLN A 120 -7.66 1.31 7.14
N PRO A 121 -8.90 1.23 6.61
CA PRO A 121 -9.98 2.10 7.03
C PRO A 121 -10.28 1.96 8.53
N ASN A 122 -10.57 3.08 9.17
CA ASN A 122 -11.09 3.16 10.52
C ASN A 122 -12.60 3.00 10.46
N ASN A 123 -13.08 1.80 10.81
CA ASN A 123 -14.50 1.47 10.90
C ASN A 123 -15.13 2.05 12.16
#